data_AF-A0AAE0NYM4-F1
#
_entry.id   AF-A0AAE0NYM4-F1
#
_cell.length_a   1.000
_cell.length_b   1.000
_cell.length_c   1.000
_cell.angle_alpha   90.00
_cell.angle_beta   90.00
_cell.angle_gamma   90.00
#
_symmetry.space_group_name_H-M   'P 1'
#
loop_
_entity.id
_entity.type
_entity.pdbx_description
1 polymer ?
#
loop_
_entity_poly.entity_id
_entity_poly.type
_entity_poly.pdbx_seq_one_letter_code
_entity_poly.pdbx_strand_id
1 'polypeptide(L)'
;MFSLVPALLLLPAVLAGVVSPNALQPELDTRAVAAVSPNKTCGVLEAGVNNGYTCPGDTACCSRYGYCGTTDAFCLTTAGCQTRYSNTTGSCYAPKSGSTLTVDGTCGTTANGKNGYRCPPAPGATCCSAAGFCGNTTDHCDVNNGCQAGFGTCTGVKGPKLF
;
A
#
# COMPACT_ATOMS: atom_id res chain seq x y z
N MET A 1 -24.68 52.82 -60.47
CA MET A 1 -25.16 54.15 -60.01
C MET A 1 -25.70 53.92 -58.60
N PHE A 2 -25.17 54.33 -57.46
CA PHE A 2 -24.19 55.33 -56.97
C PHE A 2 -23.23 54.57 -56.01
N SER A 3 -21.90 54.74 -56.00
CA SER A 3 -21.02 55.86 -55.61
C SER A 3 -21.00 56.21 -54.10
N LEU A 4 -19.76 56.24 -53.55
CA LEU A 4 -19.21 56.92 -52.34
C LEU A 4 -18.72 56.01 -51.17
N VAL A 5 -17.45 55.54 -51.19
CA VAL A 5 -16.18 55.95 -50.48
C VAL A 5 -16.07 55.67 -48.95
N PRO A 6 -14.86 55.59 -48.34
CA PRO A 6 -14.50 54.54 -47.38
C PRO A 6 -14.31 55.09 -45.94
N ALA A 7 -14.32 54.22 -44.93
CA ALA A 7 -13.96 54.62 -43.57
C ALA A 7 -12.83 53.72 -43.04
N LEU A 8 -11.62 54.10 -43.42
CA LEU A 8 -10.39 53.74 -42.72
C LEU A 8 -10.40 54.52 -41.39
N LEU A 9 -10.64 53.83 -40.27
CA LEU A 9 -10.46 54.39 -38.93
C LEU A 9 -9.33 53.63 -38.23
N LEU A 10 -8.29 54.40 -37.94
CA LEU A 10 -7.03 54.05 -37.31
C LEU A 10 -7.23 53.54 -35.88
N LEU A 11 -6.45 52.52 -35.51
CA LEU A 11 -6.29 52.05 -34.14
C LEU A 11 -5.60 53.13 -33.28
N PRO A 12 -5.91 53.19 -31.97
CA PRO A 12 -4.92 53.38 -30.94
C PRO A 12 -4.54 52.01 -30.35
N ALA A 13 -3.27 51.64 -30.51
CA ALA A 13 -2.64 50.58 -29.75
C ALA A 13 -2.66 50.95 -28.26
N VAL A 14 -3.18 50.06 -27.41
CA VAL A 14 -3.01 50.16 -25.96
C VAL A 14 -2.13 48.99 -25.55
N LEU A 15 -0.83 49.26 -25.42
CA LEU A 15 0.13 48.42 -24.71
C LEU A 15 0.26 48.98 -23.30
N ALA A 16 -0.17 48.23 -22.29
CA ALA A 16 0.43 48.21 -20.94
C ALA A 16 -0.35 47.25 -20.04
N GLY A 17 0.36 46.25 -19.50
CA GLY A 17 -0.13 45.49 -18.35
C GLY A 17 0.18 44.00 -18.36
N VAL A 18 1.46 43.63 -18.47
CA VAL A 18 1.91 42.32 -17.98
C VAL A 18 1.88 42.36 -16.44
N VAL A 19 0.87 41.74 -15.83
CA VAL A 19 0.96 41.26 -14.44
C VAL A 19 0.96 39.75 -14.50
N SER A 20 2.16 39.19 -14.44
CA SER A 20 2.39 37.81 -14.05
C SER A 20 2.11 37.70 -12.56
N PRO A 21 1.15 36.88 -12.10
CA PRO A 21 1.27 36.33 -10.77
C PRO A 21 2.25 35.16 -10.88
N ASN A 22 3.49 35.44 -10.48
CA ASN A 22 4.25 34.59 -9.59
C ASN A 22 3.52 33.31 -9.14
N ALA A 23 3.99 32.17 -9.64
CA ALA A 23 4.54 31.09 -8.83
C ALA A 23 4.92 29.96 -9.79
N LEU A 24 6.11 29.39 -9.62
CA LEU A 24 6.28 27.98 -9.95
C LEU A 24 5.20 27.23 -9.18
N GLN A 25 4.14 26.81 -9.85
CA GLN A 25 3.18 25.92 -9.26
C GLN A 25 3.92 24.59 -9.02
N PRO A 26 4.11 24.12 -7.78
CA PRO A 26 4.26 22.69 -7.61
C PRO A 26 2.95 22.10 -8.13
N GLU A 27 3.02 21.12 -9.02
CA GLU A 27 1.86 20.44 -9.57
C GLU A 27 0.95 19.97 -8.42
N LEU A 28 -0.13 20.70 -8.17
CA LEU A 28 -1.18 20.29 -7.27
C LEU A 28 -1.94 19.19 -8.01
N ASP A 29 -1.50 17.95 -7.83
CA ASP A 29 -2.26 16.74 -8.12
C ASP A 29 -3.63 16.89 -7.44
N THR A 30 -4.60 17.38 -8.20
CA THR A 30 -5.90 17.81 -7.69
C THR A 30 -6.84 16.61 -7.61
N ARG A 31 -6.42 15.52 -6.95
CA ARG A 31 -7.40 14.67 -6.25
C ARG A 31 -7.81 15.46 -5.02
N ALA A 32 -9.07 15.90 -4.99
CA ALA A 32 -9.70 16.41 -3.77
C ALA A 32 -9.25 15.54 -2.60
N VAL A 33 -8.51 16.13 -1.66
CA VAL A 33 -8.00 15.41 -0.49
C VAL A 33 -9.22 14.82 0.17
N ALA A 34 -9.38 13.51 0.04
CA ALA A 34 -10.48 12.78 0.62
C ALA A 34 -10.62 13.20 2.09
N ALA A 35 -11.81 13.64 2.49
CA ALA A 35 -12.05 14.15 3.83
C ALA A 35 -11.64 13.10 4.88
N VAL A 36 -11.21 13.56 6.06
CA VAL A 36 -10.85 12.64 7.16
C VAL A 36 -12.12 11.95 7.66
N SER A 37 -12.03 10.64 7.82
CA SER A 37 -13.15 9.77 8.20
C SER A 37 -13.76 10.16 9.55
N PRO A 38 -15.09 10.37 9.63
CA PRO A 38 -15.78 10.64 10.89
C PRO A 38 -16.06 9.39 11.74
N ASN A 39 -15.98 8.19 11.15
CA ASN A 39 -16.42 6.93 11.77
C ASN A 39 -15.42 5.77 11.55
N LYS A 40 -14.18 6.09 11.19
CA LYS A 40 -13.11 5.14 10.87
C LYS A 40 -13.38 4.23 9.65
N THR A 41 -14.41 4.49 8.83
CA THR A 41 -14.49 3.91 7.47
C THR A 41 -13.71 4.75 6.48
N CYS A 42 -13.06 4.11 5.51
CA CYS A 42 -12.13 4.77 4.60
C CYS A 42 -12.11 4.07 3.25
N GLY A 43 -11.50 4.70 2.27
CA GLY A 43 -11.29 4.05 0.99
C GLY A 43 -12.56 4.01 0.15
N VAL A 44 -12.52 3.16 -0.86
CA VAL A 44 -13.62 2.94 -1.81
C VAL A 44 -13.99 1.46 -1.96
N LEU A 45 -13.35 0.60 -1.16
CA LEU A 45 -13.63 -0.83 -1.10
C LEU A 45 -14.42 -1.15 0.16
N GLU A 46 -15.29 -2.16 0.07
CA GLU A 46 -16.06 -2.71 1.19
C GLU A 46 -16.80 -1.63 1.99
N ALA A 47 -16.50 -1.46 3.28
CA ALA A 47 -17.14 -0.45 4.14
C ALA A 47 -16.89 1.01 3.68
N GLY A 48 -15.88 1.22 2.83
CA GLY A 48 -15.55 2.52 2.23
C GLY A 48 -16.33 2.86 0.96
N VAL A 49 -17.10 1.91 0.40
CA VAL A 49 -17.76 2.12 -0.90
C VAL A 49 -18.59 3.41 -0.90
N ASN A 50 -18.44 4.22 -1.95
CA ASN A 50 -19.08 5.53 -2.15
C ASN A 50 -18.72 6.67 -1.18
N ASN A 51 -17.92 6.42 -0.13
CA ASN A 51 -17.57 7.46 0.85
C ASN A 51 -16.20 8.08 0.58
N GLY A 52 -15.21 7.28 0.17
CA GLY A 52 -13.91 7.78 -0.27
C GLY A 52 -13.09 8.50 0.81
N TYR A 53 -13.38 8.32 2.10
CA TYR A 53 -12.68 9.02 3.19
C TYR A 53 -11.21 8.59 3.34
N THR A 54 -10.39 9.50 3.86
CA THR A 54 -9.04 9.17 4.36
C THR A 54 -9.07 8.85 5.85
N CYS A 55 -8.07 8.10 6.30
CA CYS A 55 -7.98 7.79 7.72
C CYS A 55 -7.44 8.94 8.59
N PRO A 56 -7.89 9.05 9.86
CA PRO A 56 -7.27 9.91 10.86
C PRO A 56 -5.80 9.52 11.14
N GLY A 57 -4.98 10.46 11.62
CA GLY A 57 -3.54 10.26 11.81
C GLY A 57 -3.17 9.20 12.86
N ASP A 58 -3.99 9.02 13.89
CA ASP A 58 -3.84 7.98 14.92
C ASP A 58 -4.12 6.56 14.40
N THR A 59 -4.80 6.44 13.27
CA THR A 59 -5.16 5.18 12.61
C THR A 59 -4.90 5.26 11.12
N ALA A 60 -3.66 5.60 10.74
CA ALA A 60 -3.34 6.14 9.43
C ALA A 60 -3.62 5.23 8.22
N CYS A 61 -3.73 3.91 8.40
CA CYS A 61 -3.84 2.95 7.29
C CYS A 61 -5.28 2.60 6.98
N CYS A 62 -5.67 2.75 5.71
CA CYS A 62 -6.95 2.24 5.22
C CYS A 62 -6.81 0.79 4.74
N SER A 63 -7.39 -0.16 5.47
CA SER A 63 -7.35 -1.59 5.11
C SER A 63 -8.13 -1.90 3.83
N ARG A 64 -7.93 -3.10 3.28
CA ARG A 64 -8.72 -3.59 2.13
C ARG A 64 -10.24 -3.65 2.40
N TYR A 65 -10.61 -3.73 3.68
CA TYR A 65 -12.00 -3.82 4.13
C TYR A 65 -12.66 -2.46 4.37
N GLY A 66 -11.96 -1.36 4.05
CA GLY A 66 -12.51 -0.02 4.17
C GLY A 66 -12.58 0.49 5.61
N TYR A 67 -11.66 0.03 6.47
CA TYR A 67 -11.54 0.49 7.86
C TYR A 67 -10.15 1.01 8.16
N CYS A 68 -10.07 2.02 9.04
CA CYS A 68 -8.84 2.63 9.51
C CYS A 68 -8.20 1.85 10.66
N GLY A 69 -6.87 1.75 10.64
CA GLY A 69 -6.09 1.10 11.69
C GLY A 69 -4.59 1.35 11.57
N THR A 70 -3.81 0.65 12.39
CA THR A 70 -2.35 0.84 12.51
C THR A 70 -1.54 -0.47 12.42
N THR A 71 -2.19 -1.63 12.41
CA THR A 71 -1.49 -2.91 12.42
C THR A 71 -1.11 -3.36 11.01
N ASP A 72 -0.25 -4.37 10.90
CA ASP A 72 0.14 -4.98 9.63
C ASP A 72 -1.06 -5.42 8.77
N ALA A 73 -2.14 -5.91 9.38
CA ALA A 73 -3.37 -6.28 8.66
C ALA A 73 -4.06 -5.08 7.96
N PHE A 74 -3.79 -3.86 8.42
CA PHE A 74 -4.29 -2.63 7.81
C PHE A 74 -3.27 -1.99 6.89
N CYS A 75 -2.00 -1.98 7.29
CA CYS A 75 -0.95 -1.18 6.66
C CYS A 75 -0.16 -1.94 5.58
N LEU A 76 -0.17 -3.27 5.58
CA LEU A 76 0.56 -4.01 4.56
C LEU A 76 -0.11 -3.85 3.18
N THR A 77 0.67 -3.50 2.17
CA THR A 77 0.22 -3.45 0.79
C THR A 77 -0.23 -4.83 0.30
N THR A 78 0.44 -5.89 0.76
CA THR A 78 0.07 -7.29 0.51
C THR A 78 -1.22 -7.71 1.22
N ALA A 79 -1.61 -7.03 2.30
CA ALA A 79 -2.93 -7.17 2.93
C ALA A 79 -4.00 -6.28 2.26
N GLY A 80 -3.64 -5.51 1.23
CA GLY A 80 -4.54 -4.66 0.45
C GLY A 80 -4.76 -3.27 1.05
N CYS A 81 -3.79 -2.71 1.77
CA CYS A 81 -3.83 -1.31 2.21
C CYS A 81 -4.10 -0.36 1.04
N GLN A 82 -5.13 0.48 1.17
CA GLN A 82 -5.59 1.44 0.17
C GLN A 82 -4.79 2.74 0.26
N THR A 83 -3.58 2.78 -0.32
CA THR A 83 -2.61 3.89 -0.20
C THR A 83 -3.19 5.28 -0.44
N ARG A 84 -4.11 5.39 -1.39
CA ARG A 84 -4.77 6.65 -1.79
C ARG A 84 -5.74 7.21 -0.75
N TYR A 85 -6.05 6.44 0.29
CA TYR A 85 -7.01 6.73 1.36
C TYR A 85 -6.41 6.54 2.76
N SER A 86 -5.11 6.30 2.83
CA SER A 86 -4.34 6.35 4.06
C SER A 86 -3.87 7.79 4.31
N ASN A 87 -3.63 8.17 5.58
CA ASN A 87 -3.43 9.56 5.99
C ASN A 87 -2.20 10.22 5.34
N THR A 88 -1.07 9.49 5.25
CA THR A 88 0.20 10.03 4.75
C THR A 88 0.88 9.09 3.75
N THR A 89 1.74 9.66 2.91
CA THR A 89 2.66 8.90 2.07
C THR A 89 3.49 7.95 2.93
N GLY A 90 3.47 6.65 2.61
CA GLY A 90 4.17 5.62 3.37
C GLY A 90 3.39 5.02 4.54
N SER A 91 2.14 5.45 4.79
CA SER A 91 1.25 4.76 5.74
C SER A 91 1.06 3.29 5.34
N CYS A 92 0.89 3.01 4.05
CA CYS A 92 0.94 1.64 3.55
C CYS A 92 2.39 1.25 3.22
N TYR A 93 2.81 0.06 3.64
CA TYR A 93 4.16 -0.44 3.41
C TYR A 93 4.18 -1.91 2.95
N ALA A 94 5.24 -2.30 2.25
CA ALA A 94 5.46 -3.69 1.89
C ALA A 94 6.01 -4.50 3.09
N PRO A 95 5.75 -5.81 3.15
CA PRO A 95 6.36 -6.66 4.16
C PRO A 95 7.89 -6.68 4.01
N LYS A 96 8.59 -6.61 5.14
CA LYS A 96 10.04 -6.83 5.20
C LYS A 96 10.30 -8.33 5.30
N SER A 97 10.90 -8.88 4.25
CA SER A 97 11.21 -10.31 4.15
C SER A 97 11.93 -10.84 5.39
N GLY A 98 11.40 -11.91 5.98
CA GLY A 98 11.93 -12.57 7.18
C GLY A 98 11.69 -11.81 8.49
N SER A 99 11.10 -10.61 8.45
CA SER A 99 10.85 -9.78 9.64
C SER A 99 9.36 -9.57 9.91
N THR A 100 8.58 -9.28 8.86
CA THR A 100 7.14 -9.04 8.98
C THR A 100 6.40 -10.34 9.28
N LEU A 101 5.51 -10.31 10.27
CA LEU A 101 4.69 -11.45 10.62
C LEU A 101 3.63 -11.70 9.55
N THR A 102 3.30 -12.97 9.35
CA THR A 102 2.17 -13.33 8.47
C THR A 102 0.85 -12.78 9.01
N VAL A 103 -0.02 -12.36 8.09
CA VAL A 103 -1.39 -11.92 8.36
C VAL A 103 -2.44 -12.92 7.85
N ASP A 104 -2.00 -13.96 7.14
CA ASP A 104 -2.86 -14.95 6.48
C ASP A 104 -2.41 -16.41 6.70
N GLY A 105 -1.37 -16.61 7.51
CA GLY A 105 -0.79 -17.92 7.78
C GLY A 105 0.25 -18.38 6.76
N THR A 106 0.45 -17.66 5.65
CA THR A 106 1.51 -17.95 4.67
C THR A 106 2.87 -17.43 5.14
N CYS A 107 3.95 -18.08 4.74
CA CYS A 107 5.31 -17.70 5.14
C CYS A 107 6.34 -18.11 4.11
N GLY A 108 7.50 -17.44 4.12
CA GLY A 108 8.58 -17.79 3.23
C GLY A 108 8.65 -16.97 1.96
N THR A 109 9.44 -17.48 1.02
CA THR A 109 9.58 -16.91 -0.34
C THR A 109 9.29 -17.91 -1.45
N THR A 110 8.87 -19.13 -1.08
CA THR A 110 8.57 -20.23 -2.00
C THR A 110 7.15 -20.75 -1.82
N ALA A 111 6.65 -21.50 -2.80
CA ALA A 111 5.32 -22.10 -2.81
C ALA A 111 4.22 -21.04 -2.53
N ASN A 112 3.43 -21.19 -1.47
CA ASN A 112 2.33 -20.28 -1.16
C ASN A 112 2.79 -18.99 -0.47
N GLY A 113 3.93 -19.01 0.23
CA GLY A 113 4.48 -17.81 0.85
C GLY A 113 5.46 -17.13 -0.07
N LYS A 114 4.97 -16.17 -0.86
CA LYS A 114 5.80 -15.37 -1.79
C LYS A 114 6.11 -13.97 -1.24
N ASN A 115 5.43 -13.57 -0.17
CA ASN A 115 5.48 -12.23 0.40
C ASN A 115 6.62 -12.02 1.41
N GLY A 116 7.42 -13.05 1.70
CA GLY A 116 8.52 -12.95 2.66
C GLY A 116 8.06 -12.92 4.12
N TYR A 117 6.82 -13.30 4.43
CA TYR A 117 6.34 -13.33 5.81
C TYR A 117 7.09 -14.36 6.65
N ARG A 118 7.28 -14.05 7.93
CA ARG A 118 7.70 -15.02 8.93
C ARG A 118 6.55 -15.44 9.81
N CYS A 119 6.70 -16.63 10.36
CA CYS A 119 5.78 -17.22 11.28
C CYS A 119 5.82 -16.57 12.67
N PRO A 120 4.67 -16.46 13.36
CA PRO A 120 4.61 -15.89 14.70
C PRO A 120 5.40 -16.75 15.69
N PRO A 121 6.05 -16.14 16.70
CA PRO A 121 6.71 -16.87 17.76
C PRO A 121 5.67 -17.36 18.80
N ALA A 122 4.64 -18.09 18.34
CA ALA A 122 3.53 -18.56 19.15
C ALA A 122 3.39 -20.09 19.04
N PRO A 123 3.00 -20.79 20.12
CA PRO A 123 2.72 -22.22 20.06
C PRO A 123 1.73 -22.53 18.94
N GLY A 124 2.01 -23.52 18.10
CA GLY A 124 1.13 -23.90 16.99
C GLY A 124 1.62 -23.50 15.60
N ALA A 125 2.44 -22.46 15.48
CA ALA A 125 2.72 -21.85 14.18
C ALA A 125 4.13 -21.27 14.09
N THR A 126 5.15 -21.85 14.73
CA THR A 126 6.51 -21.28 14.76
C THR A 126 7.35 -21.58 13.51
N CYS A 127 7.03 -22.64 12.78
CA CYS A 127 7.84 -23.15 11.68
C CYS A 127 7.23 -22.77 10.34
N CYS A 128 8.09 -22.45 9.36
CA CYS A 128 7.64 -22.17 8.00
C CYS A 128 7.93 -23.36 7.09
N SER A 129 6.88 -24.07 6.64
CA SER A 129 7.04 -25.29 5.85
C SER A 129 7.55 -25.02 4.42
N ALA A 130 8.00 -26.07 3.73
CA ALA A 130 8.32 -25.99 2.29
C ALA A 130 7.11 -25.56 1.44
N ALA A 131 5.89 -25.88 1.89
CA ALA A 131 4.64 -25.48 1.24
C ALA A 131 4.30 -23.99 1.44
N GLY A 132 5.03 -23.29 2.30
CA GLY A 132 4.88 -21.86 2.55
C GLY A 132 3.77 -21.52 3.53
N PHE A 133 3.54 -22.37 4.53
CA PHE A 133 2.57 -22.15 5.60
C PHE A 133 3.20 -22.29 6.98
N CYS A 134 2.68 -21.53 7.93
CA CYS A 134 3.05 -21.63 9.32
C CYS A 134 2.41 -22.84 10.00
N GLY A 135 3.19 -23.56 10.79
CA GLY A 135 2.72 -24.68 11.59
C GLY A 135 3.76 -25.15 12.61
N ASN A 136 3.50 -26.29 13.24
CA ASN A 136 4.35 -26.86 14.29
C ASN A 136 4.59 -28.36 14.17
N THR A 137 4.14 -29.01 13.08
CA THR A 137 4.36 -30.44 12.87
C THR A 137 5.78 -30.69 12.33
N THR A 138 6.24 -31.94 12.38
CA THR A 138 7.52 -32.34 11.78
C THR A 138 7.64 -31.93 10.32
N ASP A 139 6.56 -32.02 9.54
CA ASP A 139 6.53 -31.58 8.13
C ASP A 139 6.72 -30.07 7.96
N HIS A 140 6.36 -29.27 8.98
CA HIS A 140 6.59 -27.84 8.97
C HIS A 140 8.00 -27.47 9.45
N CYS A 141 8.50 -28.19 10.46
CA CYS A 141 9.68 -27.78 11.21
C CYS A 141 10.98 -28.43 10.74
N ASP A 142 10.95 -29.66 10.24
CA ASP A 142 12.17 -30.37 9.88
C ASP A 142 12.84 -29.74 8.65
N VAL A 143 14.12 -29.39 8.77
CA VAL A 143 14.93 -28.86 7.66
C VAL A 143 15.06 -29.84 6.50
N ASN A 144 14.93 -31.14 6.74
CA ASN A 144 14.94 -32.19 5.72
C ASN A 144 13.60 -32.27 4.96
N ASN A 145 12.51 -31.83 5.59
CA ASN A 145 11.20 -31.62 4.94
C ASN A 145 11.10 -30.24 4.26
N GLY A 146 12.19 -29.46 4.25
CA GLY A 146 12.27 -28.18 3.56
C GLY A 146 11.76 -26.99 4.35
N CYS A 147 11.78 -27.04 5.68
CA CYS A 147 11.51 -25.87 6.52
C CYS A 147 12.38 -24.66 6.10
N GLN A 148 11.75 -23.49 5.98
CA GLN A 148 12.36 -22.26 5.50
C GLN A 148 12.93 -21.44 6.67
N ALA A 149 14.20 -21.68 7.04
CA ALA A 149 14.81 -21.17 8.27
C ALA A 149 14.87 -19.64 8.43
N GLY A 150 14.81 -18.87 7.33
CA GLY A 150 14.72 -17.41 7.39
C GLY A 150 13.33 -16.87 7.77
N PHE A 151 12.33 -17.75 7.87
CA PHE A 151 10.92 -17.39 7.98
C PHE A 151 10.21 -18.15 9.11
N GLY A 152 10.91 -19.02 9.84
CA GLY A 152 10.40 -19.74 11.00
C GLY A 152 11.50 -20.49 11.74
N THR A 153 11.16 -21.08 12.88
CA THR A 153 12.09 -21.84 13.73
C THR A 153 12.16 -23.29 13.26
N CYS A 154 13.14 -23.63 12.42
CA CYS A 154 13.32 -25.00 11.93
C CYS A 154 14.09 -25.89 12.91
N THR A 155 13.84 -27.19 12.86
CA THR A 155 14.50 -28.23 13.65
C THR A 155 15.28 -29.20 12.75
N GLY A 156 16.22 -29.94 13.34
CA GLY A 156 17.07 -30.88 12.62
C GLY A 156 18.34 -30.23 12.05
N VAL A 157 19.23 -31.08 11.54
CA VAL A 157 20.44 -30.68 10.81
C VAL A 157 20.25 -31.04 9.35
N LYS A 158 20.64 -30.15 8.42
CA LYS A 158 20.67 -30.53 7.00
C LYS A 158 21.70 -31.65 6.84
N GLY A 159 21.24 -32.85 6.49
CA GLY A 159 22.14 -33.95 6.16
C GLY A 159 23.05 -33.57 4.98
N PRO A 160 24.24 -34.17 4.86
CA PRO A 160 25.04 -34.05 3.66
C PRO A 160 24.19 -34.50 2.46
N LYS A 161 24.17 -33.69 1.39
CA LYS A 161 23.58 -34.14 0.13
C LYS A 161 24.44 -35.28 -0.41
N LEU A 162 24.05 -36.51 -0.13
CA LEU A 162 24.59 -37.70 -0.77
C LEU A 162 23.99 -37.72 -2.18
N PHE A 163 24.78 -37.26 -3.15
CA PHE A 163 24.53 -37.43 -4.58
C PHE A 163 25.25 -38.69 -5.05
#